data_AF-A0A3D4SZC3-F1
#
_entry.id   AF-A0A3D4SZC3-F1
#
_cell.length_a   1.000
_cell.length_b   1.000
_cell.length_c   1.000
_cell.angle_alpha   90.00
_cell.angle_beta   90.00
_cell.angle_gamma   90.00
#
_symmetry.space_group_name_H-M   'P 1'
#
loop_
_entity.id
_entity.type
_entity.pdbx_description
1 polymer ?
#
loop_
_entity_poly.entity_id
_entity_poly.type
_entity_poly.pdbx_seq_one_letter_code
_entity_poly.pdbx_strand_id
1 'polypeptide(L)'
;MPHSPRHATRHATHRATHRATHRSADHVSRRTVATGAAFAVVAGTLLSVGTAAANPEDKSIISANRTIADIPVVSKAASHAVLARDATVPVVVLGARLNDDCTPPQVLDDRLDAAADLAKAHLLNPVIVTGGETAPDCPTEAQAMDAGLRARGVPNQVIEENKAGSTVENVANTADTINSRGGLAVVVTSTPHNVRALQNFRDAGIEAVAYTGGEG
;
A
#
# COMPACT_ATOMS: atom_id res chain seq x y z
N MET A 1 58.31 -9.06 37.30
CA MET A 1 59.24 -7.99 36.87
C MET A 1 58.41 -6.76 36.51
N PRO A 2 58.37 -5.73 37.37
CA PRO A 2 57.55 -4.52 37.21
C PRO A 2 58.36 -3.39 36.56
N HIS A 3 57.72 -2.44 35.86
CA HIS A 3 58.16 -1.04 35.81
C HIS A 3 57.05 -0.11 35.27
N SER A 4 56.53 0.75 36.15
CA SER A 4 56.13 2.13 35.81
C SER A 4 57.32 3.06 36.05
N PRO A 5 57.41 4.25 35.40
CA PRO A 5 56.95 5.51 36.03
C PRO A 5 56.32 6.52 35.01
N ARG A 6 55.24 7.25 35.33
CA ARG A 6 55.10 8.62 35.92
C ARG A 6 55.80 9.80 35.21
N HIS A 7 55.00 10.79 34.79
CA HIS A 7 55.18 12.28 34.86
C HIS A 7 53.86 12.92 34.34
N ALA A 8 53.01 13.70 35.05
CA ALA A 8 53.15 14.97 35.81
C ALA A 8 53.79 16.08 34.94
N THR A 9 53.27 17.31 34.72
CA THR A 9 52.31 18.18 35.44
C THR A 9 52.14 19.51 34.65
N ARG A 10 50.98 20.21 34.82
CA ARG A 10 50.79 21.70 34.88
C ARG A 10 51.05 22.52 33.58
N HIS A 11 50.47 23.70 33.28
CA HIS A 11 49.72 24.75 33.99
C HIS A 11 49.11 25.70 32.91
N ALA A 12 47.89 26.23 33.11
CA ALA A 12 47.60 27.66 33.36
C ALA A 12 47.11 28.53 32.17
N THR A 13 45.80 28.79 32.18
CA THR A 13 45.14 30.11 32.19
C THR A 13 45.81 31.31 31.50
N HIS A 14 45.10 31.97 30.57
CA HIS A 14 44.99 33.43 30.59
C HIS A 14 43.64 33.94 30.03
N ARG A 15 43.20 35.02 30.67
CA ARG A 15 41.86 35.62 30.69
C ARG A 15 41.89 36.96 29.91
N ALA A 16 40.68 37.41 29.55
CA ALA A 16 40.23 38.81 29.46
C ALA A 16 40.59 39.60 28.18
N THR A 17 39.59 39.91 27.34
CA THR A 17 38.73 41.12 27.30
C THR A 17 39.41 42.38 26.75
N HIS A 18 38.86 42.92 25.66
CA HIS A 18 38.78 44.38 25.48
C HIS A 18 37.48 44.76 24.75
N ARG A 19 36.84 45.79 25.29
CA ARG A 19 35.52 46.36 24.99
C ARG A 19 35.72 47.74 24.35
N ALA A 20 34.68 48.20 23.65
CA ALA A 20 34.25 49.60 23.46
C ALA A 20 34.96 50.36 22.31
N THR A 21 34.38 51.28 21.52
CA THR A 21 33.05 51.96 21.48
C THR A 21 33.01 52.93 20.28
N HIS A 22 31.83 53.55 20.07
CA HIS A 22 31.49 54.77 19.28
C HIS A 22 31.00 54.53 17.83
N ARG A 23 29.70 54.67 17.49
CA ARG A 23 28.70 55.77 17.59
C ARG A 23 28.89 56.83 16.49
N SER A 24 28.02 56.81 15.48
CA SER A 24 27.23 58.00 15.12
C SER A 24 26.06 57.65 14.22
N ALA A 25 24.95 58.35 14.46
CA ALA A 25 23.71 58.30 13.71
C ALA A 25 23.77 59.27 12.53
N ASP A 26 23.13 58.92 11.42
CA ASP A 26 22.63 59.92 10.48
C ASP A 26 21.24 59.57 10.00
N HIS A 27 20.43 60.62 9.94
CA HIS A 27 19.00 60.68 9.69
C HIS A 27 18.79 60.88 8.19
N VAL A 28 18.05 60.01 7.49
CA VAL A 28 17.44 60.34 6.20
C VAL A 28 16.00 59.86 6.18
N SER A 29 15.13 60.82 5.87
CA SER A 29 13.68 60.81 5.91
C SER A 29 13.03 60.01 4.78
N ARG A 30 11.92 59.36 5.14
CA ARG A 30 10.72 58.96 4.36
C ARG A 30 10.82 58.92 2.83
N ARG A 31 10.54 57.74 2.27
CA ARG A 31 9.66 57.56 1.10
C ARG A 31 9.05 56.16 1.10
N THR A 32 7.74 56.09 1.30
CA THR A 32 6.90 54.92 1.03
C THR A 32 6.89 54.70 -0.47
N VAL A 33 7.36 53.55 -0.95
CA VAL A 33 7.08 53.07 -2.30
C VAL A 33 6.81 51.58 -2.19
N ALA A 34 5.55 51.21 -2.31
CA ALA A 34 5.15 49.83 -2.59
C ALA A 34 5.61 49.51 -4.02
N THR A 35 6.39 48.44 -4.18
CA THR A 35 6.62 47.84 -5.50
C THR A 35 6.81 46.35 -5.30
N GLY A 36 5.84 45.58 -5.78
CA GLY A 36 5.86 44.13 -5.74
C GLY A 36 7.03 43.59 -6.56
N ALA A 37 7.83 42.73 -5.95
CA ALA A 37 8.78 41.91 -6.67
C ALA A 37 8.10 40.58 -7.03
N ALA A 38 7.96 40.36 -8.33
CA ALA A 38 7.33 39.20 -8.93
C ALA A 38 8.08 37.91 -8.59
N PHE A 39 7.35 36.89 -8.14
CA PHE A 39 7.83 35.51 -8.12
C PHE A 39 7.94 35.02 -9.57
N ALA A 40 9.16 34.73 -10.02
CA ALA A 40 9.38 33.99 -11.26
C ALA A 40 8.95 32.53 -11.03
N VAL A 41 7.73 32.20 -11.46
CA VAL A 41 7.28 30.80 -11.56
C VAL A 41 8.01 30.18 -12.74
N VAL A 42 8.94 29.27 -12.46
CA VAL A 42 9.45 28.34 -13.46
C VAL A 42 8.27 27.48 -13.89
N ALA A 43 7.77 27.72 -15.11
CA ALA A 43 6.81 26.86 -15.77
C ALA A 43 7.51 25.53 -16.07
N GLY A 44 7.55 24.64 -15.08
CA GLY A 44 7.84 23.24 -15.30
C GLY A 44 6.75 22.69 -16.22
N THR A 45 7.14 22.24 -17.41
CA THR A 45 6.28 21.50 -18.32
C THR A 45 5.69 20.32 -17.55
N LEU A 46 4.41 20.45 -17.18
CA LEU A 46 3.57 19.34 -16.76
C LEU A 46 3.55 18.36 -17.95
N LEU A 47 4.32 17.27 -17.83
CA LEU A 47 4.05 16.08 -18.60
C LEU A 47 2.62 15.67 -18.25
N SER A 48 1.71 15.89 -19.21
CA SER A 48 0.34 15.45 -19.14
C SER A 48 0.34 13.94 -18.99
N VAL A 49 0.33 13.45 -17.74
CA VAL A 49 -0.10 12.09 -17.46
C VAL A 49 -1.53 12.06 -17.95
N GLY A 50 -1.75 11.43 -19.10
CA GLY A 50 -3.07 11.26 -19.67
C GLY A 50 -3.95 10.64 -18.60
N THR A 51 -4.84 11.44 -18.03
CA THR A 51 -5.97 10.91 -17.28
C THR A 51 -6.74 10.09 -18.30
N ALA A 52 -6.58 8.78 -18.28
CA ALA A 52 -7.54 7.87 -18.87
C ALA A 52 -8.87 8.25 -18.22
N ALA A 53 -9.68 9.00 -18.97
CA ALA A 53 -10.89 9.59 -18.47
C ALA A 53 -11.80 8.43 -18.05
N ALA A 54 -12.04 8.32 -16.74
CA ALA A 54 -13.09 7.46 -16.22
C ALA A 54 -14.35 7.69 -17.04
N ASN A 55 -14.92 6.60 -17.55
CA ASN A 55 -16.04 6.65 -18.49
C ASN A 55 -17.22 7.37 -17.79
N PRO A 56 -18.12 8.05 -18.51
CA PRO A 56 -19.23 8.79 -17.88
C PRO A 56 -20.10 7.92 -16.96
N GLU A 57 -20.10 6.60 -17.17
CA GLU A 57 -20.76 5.60 -16.32
C GLU A 57 -20.05 5.37 -14.96
N ASP A 58 -18.73 5.56 -14.87
CA ASP A 58 -17.97 5.38 -13.62
C ASP A 58 -18.22 6.52 -12.61
N LYS A 59 -18.60 7.72 -13.09
CA LYS A 59 -18.70 8.93 -12.25
C LYS A 59 -19.96 8.99 -11.40
N SER A 60 -21.05 8.32 -11.81
CA SER A 60 -22.32 8.30 -11.06
C SER A 60 -22.30 7.29 -9.92
N ILE A 61 -21.46 6.25 -9.99
CA ILE A 61 -21.39 5.14 -9.03
C ILE A 61 -20.71 5.55 -7.70
N ILE A 62 -19.87 6.58 -7.72
CA ILE A 62 -18.98 6.91 -6.60
C ILE A 62 -19.65 7.79 -5.51
N SER A 63 -20.85 8.35 -5.77
CA SER A 63 -21.36 9.48 -4.96
C SER A 63 -22.25 9.15 -3.74
N ALA A 64 -22.54 7.89 -3.44
CA ALA A 64 -23.30 7.56 -2.22
C ALA A 64 -22.72 6.33 -1.54
N ASN A 65 -22.34 6.49 -0.27
CA ASN A 65 -21.54 5.58 0.54
C ASN A 65 -22.26 4.27 0.96
N ARG A 66 -22.93 3.57 0.04
CA ARG A 66 -23.53 2.24 0.29
C ARG A 66 -23.91 1.43 -0.96
N THR A 67 -23.90 2.00 -2.17
CA THR A 67 -24.47 1.33 -3.37
C THR A 67 -23.42 0.63 -4.25
N ILE A 68 -22.12 0.80 -3.98
CA ILE A 68 -21.03 0.16 -4.75
C ILE A 68 -20.86 -1.32 -4.36
N ALA A 69 -21.21 -1.70 -3.13
CA ALA A 69 -21.07 -3.07 -2.64
C ALA A 69 -22.04 -4.06 -3.34
N ASP A 70 -23.12 -3.58 -3.95
CA ASP A 70 -24.20 -4.41 -4.52
C ASP A 70 -24.00 -4.80 -5.99
N ILE A 71 -23.09 -4.14 -6.72
CA ILE A 71 -22.73 -4.52 -8.09
C ILE A 71 -21.41 -5.27 -8.02
N PRO A 72 -21.22 -6.43 -8.67
CA PRO A 72 -19.90 -7.05 -8.76
C PRO A 72 -18.98 -6.14 -9.57
N VAL A 73 -18.41 -5.14 -8.89
CA VAL A 73 -17.52 -4.17 -9.50
C VAL A 73 -16.17 -4.85 -9.63
N VAL A 74 -15.91 -5.34 -10.83
CA VAL A 74 -14.56 -5.68 -11.28
C VAL A 74 -13.98 -4.39 -11.83
N SER A 75 -13.24 -3.65 -11.02
CA SER A 75 -12.68 -2.37 -11.44
C SER A 75 -11.37 -2.07 -10.73
N LYS A 76 -10.32 -1.86 -11.53
CA LYS A 76 -9.04 -1.35 -11.05
C LYS A 76 -9.24 0.01 -10.36
N ALA A 77 -10.00 0.92 -10.97
CA ALA A 77 -10.23 2.26 -10.43
C ALA A 77 -10.98 2.22 -9.09
N ALA A 78 -12.04 1.42 -8.98
CA ALA A 78 -12.78 1.26 -7.72
C ALA A 78 -11.90 0.65 -6.62
N SER A 79 -11.09 -0.36 -6.96
CA SER A 79 -10.16 -1.00 -6.02
C SER A 79 -9.15 -0.01 -5.46
N HIS A 80 -8.52 0.82 -6.32
CA HIS A 80 -7.62 1.86 -5.83
C HIS A 80 -8.36 2.93 -5.00
N ALA A 81 -9.59 3.30 -5.39
CA ALA A 81 -10.38 4.30 -4.66
C ALA A 81 -10.79 3.83 -3.26
N VAL A 82 -11.13 2.54 -3.10
CA VAL A 82 -11.43 1.94 -1.79
C VAL A 82 -10.18 1.96 -0.90
N LEU A 83 -9.06 1.44 -1.38
CA LEU A 83 -7.82 1.35 -0.59
C LEU A 83 -7.26 2.74 -0.21
N ALA A 84 -7.38 3.73 -1.11
CA ALA A 84 -6.93 5.09 -0.82
C ALA A 84 -7.75 5.79 0.28
N ARG A 85 -9.00 5.36 0.51
CA ARG A 85 -9.88 5.96 1.52
C ARG A 85 -9.71 5.34 2.90
N ASP A 86 -9.32 4.07 2.95
CA ASP A 86 -9.21 3.33 4.20
C ASP A 86 -8.03 2.35 4.18
N ALA A 87 -7.05 2.62 5.02
CA ALA A 87 -5.84 1.80 5.16
C ALA A 87 -6.09 0.48 5.91
N THR A 88 -7.25 0.29 6.57
CA THR A 88 -7.55 -0.99 7.24
C THR A 88 -8.06 -2.05 6.27
N VAL A 89 -8.61 -1.63 5.12
CA VAL A 89 -9.20 -2.52 4.12
C VAL A 89 -8.12 -3.44 3.54
N PRO A 90 -8.27 -4.78 3.67
CA PRO A 90 -7.31 -5.72 3.10
C PRO A 90 -7.48 -5.90 1.60
N VAL A 91 -6.35 -6.15 0.93
CA VAL A 91 -6.32 -6.84 -0.36
C VAL A 91 -6.34 -8.34 -0.10
N VAL A 92 -7.38 -9.05 -0.53
CA VAL A 92 -7.55 -10.48 -0.33
C VAL A 92 -7.25 -11.22 -1.63
N VAL A 93 -6.18 -12.00 -1.68
CA VAL A 93 -5.77 -12.77 -2.86
C VAL A 93 -6.26 -14.21 -2.72
N LEU A 94 -7.08 -14.65 -3.67
CA LEU A 94 -7.57 -16.02 -3.70
C LEU A 94 -6.53 -16.95 -4.34
N GLY A 95 -6.29 -18.09 -3.72
CA GLY A 95 -5.39 -19.12 -4.20
C GLY A 95 -5.88 -19.87 -5.45
N ALA A 96 -4.94 -20.59 -6.05
CA ALA A 96 -5.15 -21.52 -7.14
C ALA A 96 -4.17 -22.68 -7.00
N ARG A 97 -4.61 -23.88 -7.38
CA ARG A 97 -3.84 -25.10 -7.22
C ARG A 97 -2.48 -24.98 -7.89
N LEU A 98 -1.42 -25.19 -7.12
CA LEU A 98 -0.03 -25.25 -7.60
C LEU A 98 0.13 -26.39 -8.62
N ASN A 99 1.10 -26.21 -9.52
CA ASN A 99 1.53 -27.24 -10.47
C ASN A 99 2.17 -28.42 -9.72
N ASP A 100 2.34 -29.56 -10.41
CA ASP A 100 2.94 -30.77 -9.83
C ASP A 100 4.40 -30.58 -9.37
N ASP A 101 5.09 -29.56 -9.88
CA ASP A 101 6.44 -29.14 -9.48
C ASP A 101 6.43 -28.06 -8.37
N CYS A 102 5.29 -27.88 -7.70
CA CYS A 102 5.03 -26.87 -6.67
C CYS A 102 5.13 -25.41 -7.13
N THR A 103 5.19 -25.14 -8.45
CA THR A 103 5.20 -23.76 -8.96
C THR A 103 3.79 -23.15 -9.05
N PRO A 104 3.66 -21.82 -8.90
CA PRO A 104 2.40 -21.14 -9.19
C PRO A 104 1.97 -21.37 -10.65
N PRO A 105 0.70 -21.71 -10.93
CA PRO A 105 0.18 -21.67 -12.29
C PRO A 105 0.06 -20.21 -12.78
N GLN A 106 -0.03 -19.99 -14.09
CA GLN A 106 -0.15 -18.66 -14.69
C GLN A 106 -1.28 -17.83 -14.05
N VAL A 107 -2.43 -18.45 -13.79
CA VAL A 107 -3.58 -17.78 -13.15
C VAL A 107 -3.26 -17.26 -11.74
N LEU A 108 -2.36 -17.91 -11.00
CA LEU A 108 -1.91 -17.46 -9.69
C LEU A 108 -0.91 -16.33 -9.84
N ASP A 109 0.01 -16.41 -10.81
CA ASP A 109 0.94 -15.33 -11.13
C ASP A 109 0.22 -14.05 -11.56
N ASP A 110 -0.81 -14.15 -12.38
CA ASP A 110 -1.60 -13.00 -12.81
C ASP A 110 -2.29 -12.31 -11.61
N ARG A 111 -2.80 -13.10 -10.66
CA ARG A 111 -3.36 -12.60 -9.40
C ARG A 111 -2.30 -11.94 -8.54
N LEU A 112 -1.11 -12.52 -8.45
CA LEU A 112 0.00 -11.95 -7.69
C LEU A 112 0.50 -10.64 -8.29
N ASP A 113 0.49 -10.50 -9.61
CA ASP A 113 0.80 -9.25 -10.31
C ASP A 113 -0.25 -8.17 -9.98
N ALA A 114 -1.54 -8.51 -10.07
CA ALA A 114 -2.63 -7.59 -9.71
C ALA A 114 -2.59 -7.19 -8.22
N ALA A 115 -2.29 -8.13 -7.33
CA ALA A 115 -2.13 -7.86 -5.90
C ALA A 115 -0.92 -6.98 -5.62
N ALA A 116 0.22 -7.21 -6.29
CA ALA A 116 1.41 -6.40 -6.15
C ALA A 116 1.20 -4.97 -6.65
N ASP A 117 0.45 -4.79 -7.75
CA ASP A 117 0.02 -3.48 -8.26
C ASP A 117 -0.74 -2.68 -7.19
N LEU A 118 -1.71 -3.31 -6.52
CA LEU A 118 -2.48 -2.66 -5.45
C LEU A 118 -1.60 -2.40 -4.22
N ALA A 119 -0.88 -3.42 -3.74
CA ALA A 119 -0.14 -3.35 -2.48
C ALA A 119 0.98 -2.30 -2.51
N LYS A 120 1.72 -2.21 -3.63
CA LYS A 120 2.78 -1.20 -3.80
C LYS A 120 2.25 0.23 -3.89
N ALA A 121 1.04 0.41 -4.42
CA ALA A 121 0.39 1.71 -4.45
C ALA A 121 -0.17 2.11 -3.07
N HIS A 122 -0.49 1.13 -2.21
CA HIS A 122 -1.20 1.31 -0.95
C HIS A 122 -0.47 0.60 0.21
N LEU A 123 0.69 1.14 0.60
CA LEU A 123 1.66 0.48 1.51
C LEU A 123 1.14 0.19 2.93
N LEU A 124 0.06 0.86 3.35
CA LEU A 124 -0.53 0.67 4.68
C LEU A 124 -1.59 -0.42 4.71
N ASN A 125 -2.14 -0.78 3.55
CA ASN A 125 -3.17 -1.80 3.45
C ASN A 125 -2.54 -3.19 3.61
N PRO A 126 -3.08 -4.06 4.48
CA PRO A 126 -2.59 -5.42 4.61
C PRO A 126 -2.99 -6.24 3.39
N VAL A 127 -2.21 -7.28 3.10
CA VAL A 127 -2.56 -8.31 2.12
C VAL A 127 -2.92 -9.58 2.87
N ILE A 128 -4.06 -10.17 2.56
CA ILE A 128 -4.47 -11.49 3.04
C ILE A 128 -4.34 -12.44 1.87
N VAL A 129 -3.61 -13.54 2.05
CA VAL A 129 -3.47 -14.60 1.04
C VAL A 129 -4.16 -15.84 1.58
N THR A 130 -5.11 -16.41 0.82
CA THR A 130 -5.94 -17.53 1.30
C THR A 130 -5.93 -18.71 0.32
N GLY A 131 -5.57 -19.88 0.85
CA GLY A 131 -5.53 -21.14 0.13
C GLY A 131 -4.62 -22.18 0.80
N GLY A 132 -5.10 -23.43 0.84
CA GLY A 132 -4.54 -24.54 1.60
C GLY A 132 -3.56 -25.42 0.83
N GLU A 133 -3.44 -26.67 1.27
CA GLU A 133 -2.52 -27.67 0.68
C GLU A 133 -2.99 -28.12 -0.72
N THR A 134 -2.05 -28.25 -1.65
CA THR A 134 -2.31 -28.66 -3.04
C THR A 134 -1.85 -30.08 -3.31
N ALA A 135 -0.68 -30.44 -2.80
CA ALA A 135 -0.05 -31.75 -2.91
C ALA A 135 0.89 -32.00 -1.70
N PRO A 136 1.15 -33.26 -1.35
CA PRO A 136 2.20 -33.60 -0.37
C PRO A 136 3.54 -32.97 -0.77
N ASP A 137 4.30 -32.52 0.22
CA ASP A 137 5.63 -31.91 0.07
C ASP A 137 5.68 -30.57 -0.69
N CYS A 138 4.54 -30.03 -1.14
CA CYS A 138 4.43 -28.65 -1.63
C CYS A 138 4.04 -27.67 -0.49
N PRO A 139 4.43 -26.38 -0.60
CA PRO A 139 3.85 -25.35 0.25
C PRO A 139 2.34 -25.22 0.02
N THR A 140 1.62 -24.64 0.98
CA THR A 140 0.23 -24.24 0.73
C THR A 140 0.17 -23.13 -0.31
N GLU A 141 -0.99 -22.95 -0.94
CA GLU A 141 -1.21 -21.84 -1.87
C GLU A 141 -0.91 -20.48 -1.20
N ALA A 142 -1.32 -20.30 0.06
CA ALA A 142 -1.03 -19.09 0.84
C ALA A 142 0.47 -18.83 1.04
N GLN A 143 1.25 -19.87 1.35
CA GLN A 143 2.71 -19.76 1.50
C GLN A 143 3.39 -19.42 0.18
N ALA A 144 2.97 -20.08 -0.91
CA ALA A 144 3.45 -19.76 -2.26
C ALA A 144 3.11 -18.33 -2.67
N MET A 145 1.92 -17.84 -2.28
CA MET A 145 1.51 -16.46 -2.54
C MET A 145 2.31 -15.44 -1.74
N ASP A 146 2.59 -15.63 -0.44
CA ASP A 146 3.46 -14.69 0.29
C ASP A 146 4.83 -14.63 -0.37
N ALA A 147 5.47 -15.78 -0.62
CA ALA A 147 6.75 -15.84 -1.32
C ALA A 147 6.71 -15.12 -2.69
N GLY A 148 5.63 -15.33 -3.45
CA GLY A 148 5.41 -14.68 -4.75
C GLY A 148 5.24 -13.16 -4.65
N LEU A 149 4.57 -12.64 -3.62
CA LEU A 149 4.44 -11.21 -3.35
C LEU A 149 5.78 -10.60 -2.90
N ARG A 150 6.55 -11.31 -2.06
CA ARG A 150 7.89 -10.88 -1.66
C ARG A 150 8.84 -10.81 -2.85
N ALA A 151 8.81 -11.80 -3.75
CA ALA A 151 9.59 -11.80 -4.98
C ALA A 151 9.23 -10.61 -5.90
N ARG A 152 7.96 -10.18 -5.87
CA ARG A 152 7.50 -8.97 -6.55
C ARG A 152 7.86 -7.67 -5.83
N GLY A 153 8.49 -7.72 -4.66
CA GLY A 153 8.90 -6.53 -3.90
C GLY A 153 7.75 -5.86 -3.13
N VAL A 154 6.74 -6.64 -2.71
CA VAL A 154 5.66 -6.15 -1.85
C VAL A 154 6.14 -6.05 -0.40
N PRO A 155 6.19 -4.83 0.19
CA PRO A 155 6.66 -4.63 1.56
C PRO A 155 5.54 -4.74 2.61
N ASN A 156 4.28 -4.81 2.17
CA ASN A 156 3.10 -4.79 3.04
C ASN A 156 3.11 -5.95 4.06
N GLN A 157 2.33 -5.78 5.13
CA GLN A 157 1.99 -6.90 6.01
C GLN A 157 1.22 -7.94 5.19
N VAL A 158 1.70 -9.18 5.19
CA VAL A 158 1.01 -10.32 4.59
C VAL A 158 0.48 -11.20 5.71
N ILE A 159 -0.79 -11.58 5.62
CA ILE A 159 -1.48 -12.48 6.54
C ILE A 159 -1.84 -13.74 5.77
N GLU A 160 -1.25 -14.86 6.18
CA GLU A 160 -1.50 -16.16 5.56
C GLU A 160 -2.70 -16.85 6.21
N GLU A 161 -3.65 -17.27 5.37
CA GLU A 161 -4.70 -18.22 5.70
C GLU A 161 -4.47 -19.49 4.87
N ASN A 162 -3.98 -20.55 5.53
CA ASN A 162 -3.39 -21.71 4.85
C ASN A 162 -4.20 -23.00 4.98
N LYS A 163 -5.50 -22.92 5.28
CA LYS A 163 -6.35 -24.08 5.56
C LYS A 163 -7.46 -24.29 4.54
N ALA A 164 -7.83 -23.29 3.77
CA ALA A 164 -8.97 -23.37 2.87
C ALA A 164 -8.70 -24.26 1.64
N GLY A 165 -9.58 -25.24 1.40
CA GLY A 165 -9.58 -26.10 0.20
C GLY A 165 -10.63 -25.68 -0.84
N SER A 166 -11.41 -24.62 -0.58
CA SER A 166 -12.46 -24.15 -1.49
C SER A 166 -12.68 -22.64 -1.40
N THR A 167 -13.34 -22.06 -2.41
CA THR A 167 -13.69 -20.63 -2.40
C THR A 167 -14.62 -20.24 -1.25
N VAL A 168 -15.44 -21.16 -0.73
CA VAL A 168 -16.31 -20.90 0.43
C VAL A 168 -15.47 -20.86 1.71
N GLU A 169 -14.54 -21.80 1.86
CA GLU A 169 -13.61 -21.83 2.99
C GLU A 169 -12.65 -20.64 2.99
N ASN A 170 -12.21 -20.17 1.81
CA ASN A 170 -11.41 -18.95 1.70
C ASN A 170 -12.12 -17.76 2.36
N VAL A 171 -13.43 -17.62 2.10
CA VAL A 171 -14.24 -16.55 2.71
C VAL A 171 -14.44 -16.80 4.20
N ALA A 172 -14.85 -18.01 4.59
CA ALA A 172 -15.11 -18.33 5.99
C ALA A 172 -13.87 -18.13 6.88
N ASN A 173 -12.70 -18.56 6.41
CA ASN A 173 -11.46 -18.48 7.18
C ASN A 173 -10.87 -17.06 7.23
N THR A 174 -11.22 -16.20 6.27
CA THR A 174 -10.77 -14.79 6.26
C THR A 174 -11.78 -13.82 6.87
N ALA A 175 -13.04 -14.25 7.07
CA ALA A 175 -14.14 -13.40 7.50
C ALA A 175 -13.87 -12.66 8.81
N ASP A 176 -13.41 -13.35 9.86
CA ASP A 176 -13.12 -12.71 11.16
C ASP A 176 -12.02 -11.65 11.03
N THR A 177 -10.99 -11.93 10.22
CA THR A 177 -9.91 -10.98 9.95
C THR A 177 -10.43 -9.75 9.22
N ILE A 178 -11.29 -9.92 8.22
CA ILE A 178 -11.88 -8.82 7.45
C ILE A 178 -12.86 -8.01 8.31
N ASN A 179 -13.70 -8.68 9.10
CA ASN A 179 -14.67 -8.04 9.99
C ASN A 179 -14.00 -7.21 11.08
N SER A 180 -12.89 -7.71 11.65
CA SER A 180 -12.07 -6.92 12.59
C SER A 180 -11.47 -5.64 11.99
N ARG A 181 -11.50 -5.52 10.65
CA ARG A 181 -10.96 -4.42 9.86
C ARG A 181 -12.03 -3.56 9.19
N GLY A 182 -13.30 -3.75 9.55
CA GLY A 182 -14.42 -2.93 9.03
C GLY A 182 -15.32 -3.63 8.02
N GLY A 183 -15.11 -4.93 7.73
CA GLY A 183 -16.05 -5.73 6.95
C GLY A 183 -16.06 -5.44 5.44
N LEU A 184 -15.04 -4.75 4.93
CA LEU A 184 -14.85 -4.43 3.51
C LEU A 184 -13.53 -5.02 3.03
N ALA A 185 -13.49 -5.59 1.82
CA ALA A 185 -12.28 -6.13 1.20
C ALA A 185 -12.17 -5.79 -0.29
N VAL A 186 -10.92 -5.69 -0.77
CA VAL A 186 -10.62 -5.73 -2.21
C VAL A 186 -10.15 -7.14 -2.57
N VAL A 187 -10.93 -7.86 -3.35
CA VAL A 187 -10.70 -9.27 -3.67
C VAL A 187 -9.98 -9.40 -5.01
N VAL A 188 -8.79 -9.99 -5.00
CA VAL A 188 -8.01 -10.32 -6.20
C VAL A 188 -8.28 -11.77 -6.60
N THR A 189 -8.78 -11.94 -7.83
CA THR A 189 -9.17 -13.23 -8.41
C THR A 189 -9.06 -13.18 -9.94
N SER A 190 -9.66 -14.13 -10.66
CA SER A 190 -9.64 -14.19 -12.13
C SER A 190 -11.05 -14.09 -12.73
N THR A 191 -11.14 -13.70 -14.00
CA THR A 191 -12.41 -13.41 -14.70
C THR A 191 -13.48 -14.51 -14.60
N PRO A 192 -13.21 -15.81 -14.81
CA PRO A 192 -14.26 -16.84 -14.68
C PRO A 192 -14.73 -17.08 -13.24
N HIS A 193 -14.05 -16.52 -12.24
CA HIS A 193 -14.28 -16.81 -10.82
C HIS A 193 -14.70 -15.60 -10.00
N ASN A 194 -14.63 -14.40 -10.56
CA ASN A 194 -14.89 -13.15 -9.85
C ASN A 194 -16.34 -13.03 -9.34
N VAL A 195 -17.35 -13.39 -10.15
CA VAL A 195 -18.76 -13.29 -9.76
C VAL A 195 -19.05 -14.22 -8.58
N ARG A 196 -18.61 -15.49 -8.65
CA ARG A 196 -18.80 -16.46 -7.57
C ARG A 196 -18.03 -16.06 -6.31
N ALA A 197 -16.80 -15.58 -6.46
CA ALA A 197 -16.01 -15.10 -5.33
C ALA A 197 -16.72 -13.96 -4.60
N LEU A 198 -17.14 -12.92 -5.34
CA LEU A 198 -17.84 -11.78 -4.77
C LEU A 198 -19.16 -12.18 -4.10
N GLN A 199 -19.91 -13.09 -4.70
CA GLN A 199 -21.14 -13.61 -4.08
C GLN A 199 -20.85 -14.29 -2.74
N ASN A 200 -19.82 -15.14 -2.67
CA ASN A 200 -19.47 -15.81 -1.42
C ASN A 200 -19.10 -14.81 -0.29
N PHE A 201 -18.35 -13.74 -0.61
CA PHE A 201 -18.05 -12.69 0.37
C PHE A 201 -19.31 -11.99 0.87
N ARG A 202 -20.24 -11.66 -0.04
CA ARG A 202 -21.52 -11.04 0.31
C ARG A 202 -22.40 -11.94 1.18
N ASP A 203 -22.47 -13.23 0.83
CA ASP A 203 -23.23 -14.21 1.61
C ASP A 203 -22.68 -14.36 3.04
N ALA A 204 -21.39 -14.06 3.24
CA ALA A 204 -20.73 -13.97 4.54
C ALA A 204 -20.88 -12.59 5.23
N GLY A 205 -21.64 -11.66 4.65
CA GLY A 205 -21.84 -10.31 5.18
C GLY A 205 -20.66 -9.37 4.98
N ILE A 206 -19.73 -9.70 4.07
CA ILE A 206 -18.54 -8.90 3.76
C ILE A 206 -18.80 -8.11 2.48
N GLU A 207 -18.60 -6.79 2.54
CA GLU A 207 -18.59 -5.94 1.36
C GLU A 207 -17.31 -6.22 0.56
N ALA A 208 -17.45 -6.38 -0.77
CA ALA A 208 -16.32 -6.75 -1.61
C ALA A 208 -16.33 -6.03 -2.97
N VAL A 209 -15.16 -5.53 -3.37
CA VAL A 209 -14.86 -5.06 -4.74
C VAL A 209 -13.83 -6.00 -5.34
N ALA A 210 -13.95 -6.37 -6.62
CA ALA A 210 -12.99 -7.24 -7.28
C ALA A 210 -11.97 -6.49 -8.12
N TYR A 211 -10.75 -7.01 -8.15
CA TYR A 211 -9.76 -6.73 -9.19
C TYR A 211 -9.31 -8.05 -9.82
N THR A 212 -9.40 -8.16 -11.15
CA THR A 212 -8.97 -9.36 -11.86
C THR A 212 -7.50 -9.26 -12.26
N GLY A 213 -6.72 -10.26 -11.85
CA GLY A 213 -5.41 -10.53 -12.42
C GLY A 213 -5.56 -11.51 -13.57
N GLY A 214 -5.40 -11.01 -14.81
CA GLY A 214 -5.45 -11.82 -16.02
C GLY A 214 -6.84 -12.31 -16.42
N GLU A 215 -6.94 -12.92 -17.61
CA GLU A 215 -8.19 -13.51 -18.11
C GLU A 215 -8.46 -14.90 -17.53
N GLY A 216 -7.42 -15.58 -17.01
CA GLY A 216 -7.52 -16.95 -16.49
C GLY A 216 -7.65 -17.96 -17.63
#